data_AF-A0A963Q9U2-F1
#
_entry.id   AF-A0A963Q9U2-F1
#
_cell.length_a   1.000
_cell.length_b   1.000
_cell.length_c   1.000
_cell.angle_alpha   90.00
_cell.angle_beta   90.00
_cell.angle_gamma   90.00
#
_symmetry.space_group_name_H-M   'P 1'
#
loop_
_entity.id
_entity.type
_entity.pdbx_description
1 polymer ?
#
loop_
_entity_poly.entity_id
_entity_poly.type
_entity_poly.pdbx_seq_one_letter_code
_entity_poly.pdbx_strand_id
1 'polypeptide(L)'
;MHHKTQPISILVCALGGEGGGVLSEWLVQAALLAGYPVQGTSIPGVAQRTGATTYYVEIFPVPQSELAGRRPVFSLYPVPGALDLLVSSELLETVRQIGNGFATAQRTQVISSSTRTLTTHERMQLGDGRMPDAPLREVVARHSREHQVFDMAAVTREAGTVVSAVMFGAVAASGLLPFPRTVCEQVIRAGERGADASLRGFARAFDIVSSARQHTTFVRQVVAGDPPPAVDAARAPTEAELPRETAAAFPAATHDLLTLGLARMVDYQDRAYGELYLE
;
A
#
# COMPACT_ATOMS: atom_id res chain seq x y z
N MET A 1 -12.56 9.24 9.39
CA MET A 1 -12.49 10.66 8.99
C MET A 1 -11.15 11.20 9.43
N HIS A 2 -10.25 11.59 8.52
CA HIS A 2 -9.03 12.31 8.91
C HIS A 2 -9.44 13.68 9.44
N HIS A 3 -9.08 14.00 10.68
CA HIS A 3 -9.26 15.35 11.21
C HIS A 3 -8.41 16.30 10.37
N LYS A 4 -9.06 17.26 9.67
CA LYS A 4 -8.42 18.28 8.80
C LYS A 4 -7.38 19.18 9.50
N THR A 5 -7.07 18.92 10.77
CA THR A 5 -6.24 19.74 11.64
C THR A 5 -4.96 19.05 12.12
N GLN A 6 -4.75 17.75 11.83
CA GLN A 6 -3.54 17.03 12.25
C GLN A 6 -2.70 16.59 11.05
N PRO A 7 -1.35 16.68 11.13
CA PRO A 7 -0.47 16.09 10.12
C PRO A 7 -0.68 14.58 10.02
N ILE A 8 -0.52 14.05 8.80
CA ILE A 8 -0.42 12.62 8.52
C ILE A 8 0.98 12.18 8.91
N SER A 9 1.09 11.27 9.88
CA SER A 9 2.37 10.79 10.42
C SER A 9 2.78 9.45 9.78
N ILE A 10 3.96 9.43 9.17
CA ILE A 10 4.49 8.28 8.42
C ILE A 10 5.84 7.88 9.00
N LEU A 11 5.97 6.63 9.44
CA LEU A 11 7.25 6.02 9.80
C LEU A 11 7.70 5.05 8.70
N VAL A 12 8.86 5.32 8.12
CA VAL A 12 9.55 4.46 7.16
C VAL A 12 10.66 3.71 7.88
N CYS A 13 10.66 2.38 7.75
CA CYS A 13 11.69 1.51 8.30
C CYS A 13 12.37 0.76 7.15
N ALA A 14 13.67 0.93 7.01
CA ALA A 14 14.44 0.22 6.01
C ALA A 14 15.75 -0.30 6.60
N LEU A 15 16.15 -1.50 6.19
CA LEU A 15 17.49 -1.98 6.50
C LEU A 15 18.53 -1.06 5.85
N GLY A 16 19.70 -0.95 6.48
CA GLY A 16 20.78 -0.09 5.99
C GLY A 16 21.21 -0.47 4.58
N GLY A 17 21.03 0.46 3.63
CA GLY A 17 21.33 0.26 2.21
C GLY A 17 20.12 0.00 1.31
N GLU A 18 18.93 -0.24 1.87
CA GLU A 18 17.71 -0.59 1.09
C GLU A 18 16.94 0.63 0.55
N GLY A 19 17.50 1.84 0.67
CA GLY A 19 16.88 3.04 0.09
C GLY A 19 15.72 3.64 0.89
N GLY A 20 15.62 3.40 2.20
CA GLY A 20 14.63 4.09 3.05
C GLY A 20 14.74 5.63 2.97
N GLY A 21 15.96 6.15 2.84
CA GLY A 21 16.20 7.58 2.65
C GLY A 21 15.66 8.10 1.31
N VAL A 22 15.79 7.31 0.25
CA VAL A 22 15.23 7.61 -1.07
C VAL A 22 13.71 7.70 -1.00
N LEU A 23 13.06 6.76 -0.30
CA LEU A 23 11.60 6.83 -0.10
C LEU A 23 11.19 8.07 0.71
N SER A 24 11.89 8.35 1.82
CA SER A 24 11.61 9.53 2.64
C SER A 24 11.76 10.82 1.83
N GLU A 25 12.80 10.92 1.02
CA GLU A 25 13.04 12.05 0.13
C GLU A 25 11.93 12.18 -0.92
N TRP A 26 11.53 11.08 -1.57
CA TRP A 26 10.42 11.08 -2.53
C TRP A 26 9.08 11.49 -1.92
N LEU A 27 8.79 11.09 -0.67
CA LEU A 27 7.59 11.53 0.05
C LEU A 27 7.61 13.05 0.30
N VAL A 28 8.75 13.58 0.73
CA VAL A 28 8.93 15.03 0.94
C VAL A 28 8.81 15.78 -0.38
N GLN A 29 9.51 15.34 -1.43
CA GLN A 29 9.45 15.95 -2.76
C GLN A 29 8.03 15.92 -3.34
N ALA A 30 7.30 14.83 -3.17
CA ALA A 30 5.91 14.72 -3.65
C ALA A 30 4.98 15.69 -2.92
N ALA A 31 5.09 15.79 -1.59
CA ALA A 31 4.30 16.74 -0.82
C ALA A 31 4.62 18.19 -1.23
N LEU A 32 5.90 18.56 -1.39
CA LEU A 32 6.32 19.88 -1.84
C LEU A 32 5.81 20.20 -3.25
N LEU A 33 5.93 19.25 -4.18
CA LEU A 33 5.45 19.38 -5.56
C LEU A 33 3.93 19.59 -5.61
N ALA A 34 3.19 18.92 -4.72
CA ALA A 34 1.75 19.10 -4.58
C ALA A 34 1.34 20.32 -3.73
N GLY A 35 2.29 21.11 -3.23
CA GLY A 35 2.01 22.33 -2.46
C GLY A 35 1.59 22.08 -1.00
N TYR A 36 1.87 20.90 -0.45
CA TYR A 36 1.57 20.56 0.95
C TYR A 36 2.77 20.82 1.87
N PRO A 37 2.54 21.45 3.04
CA PRO A 37 3.57 21.56 4.06
C PRO A 37 4.01 20.17 4.55
N VAL A 38 5.32 19.96 4.65
CA VAL A 38 5.90 18.67 5.01
C VAL A 38 7.18 18.85 5.82
N GLN A 39 7.45 17.91 6.72
CA GLN A 39 8.72 17.77 7.43
C GLN A 39 9.19 16.31 7.39
N GLY A 40 10.49 16.09 7.20
CA GLY A 40 11.13 14.79 7.30
C GLY A 40 12.30 14.83 8.29
N THR A 41 12.39 13.84 9.18
CA THR A 41 13.55 13.61 10.04
C THR A 41 14.03 12.16 9.88
N SER A 42 15.27 11.89 10.26
CA SER A 42 15.84 10.54 10.18
C SER A 42 16.70 10.24 11.38
N ILE A 43 16.59 9.02 11.90
CA ILE A 43 17.50 8.48 12.90
C ILE A 43 18.35 7.42 12.21
N PRO A 44 19.63 7.73 11.89
CA PRO A 44 20.51 6.78 11.23
C PRO A 44 20.73 5.55 12.14
N GLY A 45 20.59 4.35 11.57
CA GLY A 45 21.04 3.13 12.24
C GLY A 45 22.57 3.12 12.32
N VAL A 46 23.12 2.98 13.53
CA VAL A 46 24.59 3.04 13.74
C VAL A 46 25.35 1.78 13.32
N ALA A 47 24.68 0.74 12.81
CA ALA A 47 25.31 -0.39 12.12
C ALA A 47 24.28 -1.21 11.33
N GLN A 48 24.70 -1.92 10.26
CA GLN A 48 23.93 -3.00 9.61
C GLN A 48 23.49 -4.12 10.59
N ARG A 49 23.98 -4.10 11.84
CA ARG A 49 23.77 -5.15 12.85
C ARG A 49 22.89 -4.71 14.03
N THR A 50 22.64 -3.39 14.21
CA THR A 50 21.96 -2.85 15.42
C THR A 50 20.56 -2.29 15.18
N GLY A 51 20.06 -2.33 13.94
CA GLY A 51 18.66 -2.01 13.63
C GLY A 51 18.50 -1.30 12.30
N ALA A 52 17.25 -1.13 11.87
CA ALA A 52 16.92 -0.36 10.69
C ALA A 52 17.20 1.13 10.88
N THR A 53 17.50 1.81 9.77
CA THR A 53 17.39 3.26 9.72
C THR A 53 15.91 3.62 9.65
N THR A 54 15.49 4.56 10.49
CA THR A 54 14.11 5.03 10.52
C THR A 54 14.02 6.46 10.00
N TYR A 55 12.99 6.73 9.20
CA TYR A 55 12.68 8.04 8.68
C TYR A 55 11.25 8.39 9.06
N TYR A 56 11.06 9.58 9.60
CA TYR A 56 9.77 10.07 10.03
C TYR A 56 9.35 11.24 9.16
N VAL A 57 8.16 11.15 8.57
CA VAL A 57 7.61 12.18 7.69
C VAL A 57 6.24 12.60 8.21
N GLU A 58 6.02 13.91 8.33
CA GLU A 58 4.71 14.49 8.58
C GLU A 58 4.28 15.35 7.41
N ILE A 59 3.08 15.11 6.88
CA ILE A 59 2.47 15.90 5.80
C ILE A 59 1.21 16.56 6.36
N PHE A 60 1.12 17.88 6.33
CA PHE A 60 -0.11 18.57 6.73
C PHE A 60 -1.17 18.41 5.63
N PRO A 61 -2.41 17.98 5.93
CA PRO A 61 -3.39 17.59 4.91
C PRO A 61 -4.11 18.77 4.23
N VAL A 62 -3.59 20.00 4.37
CA VAL A 62 -4.13 21.22 3.76
C VAL A 62 -3.03 21.91 2.96
N PRO A 63 -3.28 22.28 1.68
CA PRO A 63 -2.29 22.97 0.86
C PRO A 63 -1.83 24.29 1.47
N GLN A 64 -0.57 24.65 1.25
CA GLN A 64 0.03 25.88 1.78
C GLN A 64 -0.72 27.16 1.34
N SER A 65 -1.33 27.15 0.15
CA SER A 65 -2.16 28.23 -0.39
C SER A 65 -3.43 28.49 0.44
N GLU A 66 -3.96 27.47 1.11
CA GLU A 66 -5.19 27.55 1.90
C GLU A 66 -4.93 27.92 3.37
N LEU A 67 -3.67 28.01 3.79
CA LEU A 67 -3.31 28.27 5.19
C LEU A 67 -3.35 29.74 5.60
N ALA A 68 -3.65 30.68 4.70
CA ALA A 68 -3.70 32.12 4.97
C ALA A 68 -2.45 32.64 5.72
N GLY A 69 -1.26 32.17 5.32
CA GLY A 69 0.01 32.54 5.94
C GLY A 69 0.37 31.78 7.22
N ARG A 70 -0.52 30.94 7.76
CA ARG A 70 -0.22 30.06 8.89
C ARG A 70 0.79 28.99 8.48
N ARG A 71 1.65 28.60 9.43
CA ARG A 71 2.65 27.54 9.25
C ARG A 71 2.37 26.42 10.25
N PRO A 72 2.12 25.17 9.79
CA PRO A 72 1.98 24.04 10.68
C PRO A 72 3.27 23.80 11.46
N VAL A 73 3.14 23.32 12.70
CA VAL A 73 4.28 22.86 13.50
C VAL A 73 4.27 21.34 13.48
N PHE A 74 5.41 20.76 13.14
CA PHE A 74 5.59 19.33 12.97
C PHE A 74 6.41 18.73 14.12
N SER A 75 6.11 17.49 14.48
CA SER A 75 6.93 16.73 15.42
C SER A 75 8.26 16.34 14.78
N LEU A 76 9.34 16.35 15.57
CA LEU A 76 10.65 15.86 15.14
C LEU A 76 10.77 14.33 15.27
N TYR A 77 9.88 13.71 16.04
CA TYR A 77 9.90 12.28 16.35
C TYR A 77 8.51 11.65 16.28
N PRO A 78 8.40 10.37 15.89
CA PRO A 78 7.14 9.65 15.94
C PRO A 78 6.69 9.51 17.40
N VAL A 79 5.41 9.76 17.64
CA VAL A 79 4.79 9.56 18.96
C VAL A 79 4.19 8.15 19.00
N PRO A 80 4.57 7.29 19.98
CA PRO A 80 3.94 5.98 20.16
C PRO A 80 2.41 6.07 20.20
N GLY A 81 1.75 5.19 19.47
CA GLY A 81 0.29 5.16 19.32
C GLY A 81 -0.33 6.22 18.41
N ALA A 82 0.45 7.16 17.88
CA ALA A 82 -0.04 8.26 17.05
C ALA A 82 0.38 8.18 15.58
N LEU A 83 0.93 7.05 15.12
CA LEU A 83 1.26 6.84 13.71
C LEU A 83 0.02 6.54 12.87
N ASP A 84 -0.10 7.23 11.73
CA ASP A 84 -1.09 6.93 10.70
C ASP A 84 -0.61 5.82 9.77
N LEU A 85 0.68 5.83 9.40
CA LEU A 85 1.30 4.83 8.53
C LEU A 85 2.64 4.35 9.07
N LEU A 86 2.82 3.03 9.09
CA LEU A 86 4.12 2.39 9.22
C LEU A 86 4.40 1.60 7.94
N VAL A 87 5.50 1.93 7.25
CA VAL A 87 5.96 1.20 6.06
C VAL A 87 7.34 0.62 6.30
N SER A 88 7.53 -0.67 6.01
CA SER A 88 8.80 -1.37 6.26
C SER A 88 9.23 -2.29 5.13
N SER A 89 10.53 -2.30 4.84
CA SER A 89 11.14 -3.24 3.88
C SER A 89 11.41 -4.63 4.45
N GLU A 90 11.15 -4.87 5.74
CA GLU A 90 11.43 -6.15 6.41
C GLU A 90 10.42 -6.45 7.54
N LEU A 91 10.02 -7.72 7.65
CA LEU A 91 8.93 -8.15 8.54
C LEU A 91 9.30 -8.10 10.02
N LEU A 92 10.48 -8.57 10.41
CA LEU A 92 10.90 -8.57 11.82
C LEU A 92 11.07 -7.15 12.36
N GLU A 93 11.57 -6.23 11.53
CA GLU A 93 11.69 -4.81 11.81
C GLU A 93 10.32 -4.17 12.01
N THR A 94 9.34 -4.56 11.19
CA THR A 94 7.93 -4.14 11.38
C THR A 94 7.45 -4.54 12.78
N VAL A 95 7.69 -5.79 13.17
CA VAL A 95 7.30 -6.31 14.49
C VAL A 95 8.08 -5.61 15.62
N ARG A 96 9.35 -5.29 15.40
CA ARG A 96 10.15 -4.51 16.36
C ARG A 96 9.54 -3.14 16.63
N GLN A 97 9.08 -2.43 15.60
CA GLN A 97 8.42 -1.13 15.76
C GLN A 97 7.03 -1.23 16.40
N ILE A 98 6.29 -2.30 16.12
CA ILE A 98 5.07 -2.62 16.87
C ILE A 98 5.40 -2.80 18.37
N GLY A 99 6.47 -3.54 18.68
CA GLY A 99 6.95 -3.73 20.06
C GLY A 99 7.36 -2.43 20.77
N ASN A 100 7.84 -1.44 20.01
CA ASN A 100 8.14 -0.09 20.51
C ASN A 100 6.87 0.77 20.73
N GLY A 101 5.68 0.23 20.46
CA GLY A 101 4.40 0.91 20.65
C GLY A 101 4.02 1.89 19.55
N PHE A 102 4.70 1.87 18.40
CA PHE A 102 4.45 2.84 17.33
C PHE A 102 3.16 2.56 16.55
N ALA A 103 2.80 1.29 16.35
CA ALA A 103 1.58 0.91 15.65
C ALA A 103 0.49 0.42 16.60
N THR A 104 -0.76 0.78 16.31
CA THR A 104 -1.94 0.37 17.09
C THR A 104 -3.09 -0.07 16.20
N ALA A 105 -3.91 -0.98 16.73
CA ALA A 105 -5.12 -1.47 16.07
C ALA A 105 -6.17 -0.38 15.82
N GLN A 106 -6.12 0.71 16.58
CA GLN A 106 -7.10 1.79 16.52
C GLN A 106 -6.80 2.79 15.40
N ARG A 107 -5.52 3.01 15.08
CA ARG A 107 -5.10 4.12 14.20
C ARG A 107 -4.28 3.66 13.00
N THR A 108 -3.26 2.85 13.22
CA THR A 108 -2.14 2.71 12.30
C THR A 108 -2.45 1.76 11.15
N GLN A 109 -2.23 2.22 9.92
CA GLN A 109 -2.10 1.32 8.77
C GLN A 109 -0.65 0.81 8.68
N VAL A 110 -0.45 -0.48 8.45
CA VAL A 110 0.88 -1.09 8.31
C VAL A 110 1.06 -1.66 6.91
N ILE A 111 2.15 -1.29 6.24
CA ILE A 111 2.56 -1.85 4.95
C ILE A 111 3.94 -2.46 5.13
N SER A 112 4.08 -3.76 4.95
CA SER A 112 5.33 -4.46 5.28
C SER A 112 5.72 -5.44 4.20
N SER A 113 7.02 -5.53 3.89
CA SER A 113 7.54 -6.65 3.13
C SER A 113 7.39 -7.94 3.94
N SER A 114 7.03 -9.05 3.29
CA SER A 114 7.09 -10.38 3.91
C SER A 114 8.52 -10.91 4.06
N THR A 115 9.51 -10.26 3.43
CA THR A 115 10.90 -10.69 3.50
C THR A 115 11.49 -10.52 4.88
N ARG A 116 12.46 -11.39 5.18
CA ARG A 116 13.23 -11.34 6.41
C ARG A 116 14.72 -11.48 6.20
N THR A 117 15.46 -10.74 7.03
CA THR A 117 16.89 -10.96 7.23
C THR A 117 17.07 -11.79 8.49
N LEU A 118 17.82 -12.88 8.38
CA LEU A 118 18.04 -13.77 9.52
C LEU A 118 18.82 -13.06 10.62
N THR A 119 18.32 -13.17 11.85
CA THR A 119 19.01 -12.66 13.04
C THR A 119 20.28 -13.46 13.32
N THR A 120 21.17 -12.88 14.12
CA THR A 120 22.36 -13.59 14.62
C THR A 120 21.97 -14.89 15.33
N HIS A 121 20.88 -14.87 16.13
CA HIS A 121 20.40 -16.06 16.84
C HIS A 121 19.98 -17.18 15.89
N GLU A 122 19.26 -16.86 14.82
CA GLU A 122 18.84 -17.82 13.79
C GLU A 122 20.04 -18.39 13.03
N ARG A 123 21.07 -17.56 12.78
CA ARG A 123 22.30 -17.98 12.07
C ARG A 123 23.28 -18.79 12.92
N MET A 124 23.16 -18.72 14.24
CA MET A 124 24.07 -19.41 15.17
C MET A 124 23.69 -20.86 15.43
N GLN A 125 22.48 -21.28 15.06
CA GLN A 125 22.06 -22.67 15.26
C GLN A 125 22.88 -23.60 14.37
N LEU A 126 23.25 -24.76 14.91
CA LEU A 126 23.96 -25.81 14.17
C LEU A 126 23.09 -26.50 13.10
N GLY A 127 21.78 -26.20 13.07
CA GLY A 127 20.80 -26.67 12.08
C GLY A 127 19.99 -25.51 11.48
N ASP A 128 18.78 -25.78 10.98
CA ASP A 128 17.89 -24.71 10.52
C ASP A 128 17.36 -23.90 11.70
N GLY A 129 17.99 -22.78 11.98
CA GLY A 129 17.62 -21.89 13.08
C GLY A 129 16.54 -20.87 12.73
N ARG A 130 15.95 -20.91 11.54
CA ARG A 130 14.96 -19.92 11.10
C ARG A 130 13.70 -19.99 11.96
N MET A 131 13.27 -18.84 12.47
CA MET A 131 11.99 -18.72 13.15
C MET A 131 10.86 -18.68 12.12
N PRO A 132 9.72 -19.36 12.35
CA PRO A 132 8.56 -19.25 11.47
C PRO A 132 8.04 -17.81 11.38
N ASP A 133 7.56 -17.42 10.20
CA ASP A 133 7.07 -16.06 9.94
C ASP A 133 5.62 -15.84 10.37
N ALA A 134 4.84 -16.92 10.51
CA ALA A 134 3.42 -16.84 10.84
C ALA A 134 3.14 -16.06 12.13
N PRO A 135 3.88 -16.26 13.25
CA PRO A 135 3.71 -15.45 14.46
C PRO A 135 3.98 -13.95 14.23
N LEU A 136 4.94 -13.59 13.37
CA LEU A 136 5.22 -12.19 13.06
C LEU A 136 4.07 -11.53 12.29
N ARG A 137 3.49 -12.26 11.32
CA ARG A 137 2.31 -11.78 10.58
C ARG A 137 1.09 -11.63 11.50
N GLU A 138 0.92 -12.52 12.48
CA GLU A 138 -0.14 -12.42 13.49
C GLU A 138 0.02 -11.16 14.35
N VAL A 139 1.25 -10.83 14.78
CA VAL A 139 1.54 -9.59 15.50
C VAL A 139 1.21 -8.37 14.65
N VAL A 140 1.60 -8.36 13.38
CA VAL A 140 1.23 -7.27 12.45
C VAL A 140 -0.30 -7.13 12.36
N ALA A 141 -1.02 -8.23 12.17
CA ALA A 141 -2.47 -8.21 12.06
C ALA A 141 -3.16 -7.69 13.33
N ARG A 142 -2.69 -8.13 14.51
CA ARG A 142 -3.26 -7.76 15.81
C ARG A 142 -3.04 -6.29 16.16
N HIS A 143 -1.94 -5.69 15.74
CA HIS A 143 -1.52 -4.34 16.14
C HIS A 143 -1.68 -3.29 15.05
N SER A 144 -2.51 -3.55 14.04
CA SER A 144 -2.76 -2.63 12.93
C SER A 144 -4.27 -2.42 12.73
N ARG A 145 -4.68 -1.19 12.45
CA ARG A 145 -6.05 -0.87 12.01
C ARG A 145 -6.34 -1.55 10.66
N GLU A 146 -5.37 -1.49 9.76
CA GLU A 146 -5.35 -2.14 8.45
C GLU A 146 -3.90 -2.55 8.18
N HIS A 147 -3.68 -3.68 7.51
CA HIS A 147 -2.32 -4.11 7.18
C HIS A 147 -2.24 -4.73 5.79
N GLN A 148 -1.08 -4.58 5.15
CA GLN A 148 -0.71 -5.23 3.89
C GLN A 148 0.69 -5.83 4.05
N VAL A 149 0.79 -7.15 3.88
CA VAL A 149 2.06 -7.88 3.97
C VAL A 149 2.24 -8.69 2.69
N PHE A 150 3.24 -8.34 1.88
CA PHE A 150 3.50 -8.98 0.58
C PHE A 150 4.99 -8.99 0.26
N ASP A 151 5.40 -9.82 -0.72
CA ASP A 151 6.81 -9.97 -1.08
C ASP A 151 7.30 -8.79 -1.92
N MET A 152 7.75 -7.73 -1.25
CA MET A 152 8.29 -6.55 -1.92
C MET A 152 9.60 -6.87 -2.66
N ALA A 153 10.37 -7.88 -2.21
CA ALA A 153 11.61 -8.25 -2.88
C ALA A 153 11.34 -8.96 -4.21
N ALA A 154 10.30 -9.80 -4.30
CA ALA A 154 9.84 -10.35 -5.56
C ALA A 154 9.42 -9.24 -6.52
N VAL A 155 8.56 -8.31 -6.09
CA VAL A 155 8.14 -7.16 -6.93
C VAL A 155 9.34 -6.33 -7.39
N THR A 156 10.30 -6.10 -6.49
CA THR A 156 11.54 -5.37 -6.78
C THR A 156 12.37 -6.06 -7.86
N ARG A 157 12.59 -7.38 -7.73
CA ARG A 157 13.36 -8.19 -8.71
C ARG A 157 12.66 -8.26 -10.06
N GLU A 158 11.35 -8.51 -10.07
CA GLU A 158 10.56 -8.63 -11.29
C GLU A 158 10.49 -7.32 -12.07
N ALA A 159 10.37 -6.19 -11.37
CA ALA A 159 10.37 -4.87 -12.00
C ALA A 159 11.77 -4.40 -12.42
N GLY A 160 12.83 -5.00 -11.86
CA GLY A 160 14.22 -4.59 -12.08
C GLY A 160 14.54 -3.24 -11.45
N THR A 161 14.03 -2.99 -10.24
CA THR A 161 14.12 -1.67 -9.55
C THR A 161 14.64 -1.81 -8.12
N VAL A 162 14.50 -0.75 -7.33
CA VAL A 162 14.83 -0.66 -5.90
C VAL A 162 13.55 -0.75 -5.04
N VAL A 163 13.68 -1.31 -3.84
CA VAL A 163 12.53 -1.52 -2.93
C VAL A 163 11.85 -0.21 -2.50
N SER A 164 12.57 0.92 -2.52
CA SER A 164 11.99 2.25 -2.27
C SER A 164 10.88 2.59 -3.27
N ALA A 165 10.98 2.17 -4.54
CA ALA A 165 9.94 2.40 -5.55
C ALA A 165 8.69 1.56 -5.29
N VAL A 166 8.88 0.31 -4.87
CA VAL A 166 7.80 -0.60 -4.47
C VAL A 166 7.09 -0.07 -3.23
N MET A 167 7.83 0.31 -2.19
CA MET A 167 7.25 0.92 -1.00
C MET A 167 6.53 2.23 -1.33
N PHE A 168 7.07 3.08 -2.22
CA PHE A 168 6.41 4.32 -2.59
C PHE A 168 5.06 4.08 -3.29
N GLY A 169 4.99 3.08 -4.17
CA GLY A 169 3.74 2.66 -4.81
C GLY A 169 2.71 2.17 -3.81
N ALA A 170 3.15 1.35 -2.85
CA ALA A 170 2.31 0.86 -1.77
C ALA A 170 1.78 1.99 -0.87
N VAL A 171 2.64 2.96 -0.51
CA VAL A 171 2.26 4.16 0.27
C VAL A 171 1.29 5.03 -0.54
N ALA A 172 1.49 5.22 -1.84
CA ALA A 172 0.56 5.98 -2.67
C ALA A 172 -0.84 5.34 -2.77
N ALA A 173 -0.92 4.01 -2.68
CA ALA A 173 -2.18 3.25 -2.65
C ALA A 173 -2.84 3.19 -1.26
N SER A 174 -2.18 3.66 -0.19
CA SER A 174 -2.70 3.66 1.19
C SER A 174 -4.02 4.42 1.35
N GLY A 175 -4.25 5.42 0.49
CA GLY A 175 -5.33 6.39 0.61
C GLY A 175 -5.10 7.45 1.70
N LEU A 176 -3.89 7.53 2.25
CA LEU A 176 -3.53 8.50 3.29
C LEU A 176 -2.95 9.80 2.72
N LEU A 177 -2.23 9.73 1.60
CA LEU A 177 -1.59 10.91 1.01
C LEU A 177 -2.64 11.92 0.51
N PRO A 178 -2.47 13.23 0.74
CA PRO A 178 -3.45 14.25 0.35
C PRO A 178 -3.32 14.68 -1.12
N PHE A 179 -2.56 13.95 -1.94
CA PHE A 179 -2.29 14.27 -3.33
C PHE A 179 -2.37 13.01 -4.21
N PRO A 180 -2.64 13.17 -5.52
CA PRO A 180 -2.88 12.03 -6.40
C PRO A 180 -1.58 11.26 -6.72
N ARG A 181 -1.76 9.99 -7.11
CA ARG A 181 -0.71 9.09 -7.60
C ARG A 181 0.22 9.75 -8.64
N THR A 182 -0.32 10.61 -9.50
CA THR A 182 0.43 11.28 -10.58
C THR A 182 1.58 12.14 -10.04
N VAL A 183 1.45 12.74 -8.86
CA VAL A 183 2.52 13.50 -8.21
C VAL A 183 3.68 12.59 -7.83
N CYS A 184 3.38 11.41 -7.27
CA CYS A 184 4.40 10.42 -6.94
C CYS A 184 5.17 9.95 -8.19
N GLU A 185 4.44 9.70 -9.28
CA GLU A 185 5.08 9.29 -10.54
C GLU A 185 5.94 10.41 -11.15
N GLN A 186 5.54 11.68 -11.00
CA GLN A 186 6.36 12.83 -11.43
C GLN A 186 7.70 12.88 -10.68
N VAL A 187 7.67 12.65 -9.36
CA VAL A 187 8.90 12.58 -8.54
C VAL A 187 9.82 11.46 -9.01
N ILE A 188 9.28 10.27 -9.31
CA ILE A 188 10.08 9.16 -9.85
C ILE A 188 10.68 9.53 -11.22
N ARG A 189 9.91 10.17 -12.12
CA ARG A 189 10.37 10.59 -13.45
C ARG A 189 11.45 11.67 -13.39
N ALA A 190 11.45 12.51 -12.37
CA ALA A 190 12.47 13.54 -12.17
C ALA A 190 13.84 12.94 -11.78
N GLY A 191 13.89 11.67 -11.36
CA GLY A 191 15.14 10.96 -11.09
C GLY A 191 15.90 10.59 -12.37
N GLU A 192 17.22 10.80 -12.40
CA GLU A 192 18.01 10.73 -13.63
C GLU A 192 18.28 9.29 -14.16
N ARG A 193 18.12 8.24 -13.33
CA ARG A 193 18.45 6.85 -13.73
C ARG A 193 17.42 5.84 -13.23
N GLY A 194 16.99 4.95 -14.13
CA GLY A 194 16.12 3.82 -13.79
C GLY A 194 14.64 4.18 -13.54
N ALA A 195 14.20 5.38 -13.91
CA ALA A 195 12.84 5.86 -13.69
C ALA A 195 11.76 4.90 -14.21
N ASP A 196 11.93 4.34 -15.41
CA ASP A 196 10.97 3.40 -15.98
C ASP A 196 10.83 2.11 -15.14
N ALA A 197 11.94 1.59 -14.63
CA ALA A 197 11.92 0.42 -13.75
C ALA A 197 11.25 0.74 -12.41
N SER A 198 11.56 1.89 -11.84
CA SER A 198 10.91 2.39 -10.63
C SER A 198 9.42 2.62 -10.81
N LEU A 199 8.98 3.16 -11.96
CA LEU A 199 7.57 3.31 -12.28
C LEU A 199 6.86 1.96 -12.40
N ARG A 200 7.50 0.93 -12.98
CA ARG A 200 6.94 -0.44 -13.01
C ARG A 200 6.75 -1.00 -11.61
N GLY A 201 7.78 -0.92 -10.76
CA GLY A 201 7.70 -1.43 -9.38
C GLY A 201 6.68 -0.66 -8.54
N PHE A 202 6.65 0.67 -8.68
CA PHE A 202 5.66 1.55 -8.09
C PHE A 202 4.23 1.15 -8.50
N ALA A 203 3.98 1.02 -9.81
CA ALA A 203 2.66 0.65 -10.33
C ALA A 203 2.23 -0.72 -9.80
N ARG A 204 3.12 -1.72 -9.83
CA ARG A 204 2.81 -3.07 -9.35
C ARG A 204 2.43 -3.08 -7.87
N ALA A 205 3.17 -2.36 -7.03
CA ALA A 205 2.87 -2.28 -5.61
C ALA A 205 1.59 -1.49 -5.32
N PHE A 206 1.35 -0.42 -6.09
CA PHE A 206 0.12 0.36 -6.02
C PHE A 206 -1.09 -0.52 -6.31
N ASP A 207 -1.03 -1.36 -7.35
CA ASP A 207 -2.13 -2.23 -7.74
C ASP A 207 -2.38 -3.34 -6.70
N ILE A 208 -1.32 -3.94 -6.14
CA ILE A 208 -1.41 -4.93 -5.05
C ILE A 208 -2.17 -4.34 -3.85
N VAL A 209 -1.75 -3.18 -3.36
CA VAL A 209 -2.36 -2.55 -2.18
C VAL A 209 -3.76 -2.03 -2.49
N SER A 210 -3.99 -1.45 -3.67
CA SER A 210 -5.32 -0.96 -4.07
C SER A 210 -6.34 -2.10 -4.14
N SER A 211 -5.96 -3.21 -4.78
CA SER A 211 -6.82 -4.40 -4.89
C SER A 211 -7.16 -4.99 -3.53
N ALA A 212 -6.17 -5.09 -2.63
CA ALA A 212 -6.38 -5.61 -1.29
C ALA A 212 -7.30 -4.70 -0.44
N ARG A 213 -7.19 -3.37 -0.60
CA ARG A 213 -8.08 -2.40 0.07
C ARG A 213 -9.50 -2.46 -0.48
N GLN A 214 -9.67 -2.58 -1.80
CA GLN A 214 -10.97 -2.76 -2.43
C GLN A 214 -11.64 -4.05 -1.96
N HIS A 215 -10.91 -5.16 -1.93
CA HIS A 215 -11.41 -6.44 -1.41
C HIS A 215 -11.83 -6.35 0.06
N THR A 216 -11.01 -5.74 0.91
CA THR A 216 -11.34 -5.53 2.34
C THR A 216 -12.60 -4.67 2.51
N THR A 217 -12.75 -3.62 1.68
CA THR A 217 -13.91 -2.74 1.70
C THR A 217 -15.18 -3.48 1.28
N PHE A 218 -15.08 -4.26 0.20
CA PHE A 218 -16.18 -5.11 -0.28
C PHE A 218 -16.62 -6.12 0.77
N VAL A 219 -15.68 -6.88 1.36
CA VAL A 219 -16.00 -7.84 2.44
C VAL A 219 -16.67 -7.14 3.61
N ARG A 220 -16.20 -5.95 4.01
CA ARG A 220 -16.83 -5.17 5.09
C ARG A 220 -18.27 -4.77 4.75
N GLN A 221 -18.54 -4.33 3.52
CA GLN A 221 -19.88 -3.94 3.06
C GLN A 221 -20.84 -5.13 3.06
N VAL A 222 -20.38 -6.27 2.52
CA VAL A 222 -21.16 -7.52 2.51
C VAL A 222 -21.51 -7.97 3.93
N VAL A 223 -20.55 -7.91 4.87
CA VAL A 223 -20.77 -8.27 6.28
C VAL A 223 -21.69 -7.26 6.99
N ALA A 224 -21.63 -5.98 6.62
CA ALA A 224 -22.46 -4.93 7.21
C ALA A 224 -23.91 -4.92 6.68
N GLY A 225 -24.21 -5.67 5.61
CA GLY A 225 -25.52 -5.66 4.95
C GLY A 225 -25.81 -4.36 4.19
N ASP A 226 -24.80 -3.52 3.96
CA ASP A 226 -24.92 -2.30 3.18
C ASP A 226 -25.02 -2.67 1.68
N PRO A 227 -25.96 -2.08 0.91
CA PRO A 227 -25.98 -2.27 -0.53
C PRO A 227 -24.65 -1.81 -1.12
N PRO A 228 -24.07 -2.56 -2.08
CA PRO A 228 -22.81 -2.17 -2.70
C PRO A 228 -22.97 -0.77 -3.32
N PRO A 229 -21.93 0.09 -3.25
CA PRO A 229 -21.98 1.37 -3.93
C PRO A 229 -22.23 1.11 -5.42
N ALA A 230 -23.07 1.95 -6.03
CA ALA A 230 -23.26 1.95 -7.47
C ALA A 230 -21.87 2.00 -8.13
N VAL A 231 -21.50 0.93 -8.81
CA VAL A 231 -20.30 0.89 -9.63
C VAL A 231 -20.35 2.08 -10.58
N ASP A 232 -19.35 2.94 -10.50
CA ASP A 232 -19.20 4.10 -11.38
C ASP A 232 -19.14 3.56 -12.82
N ALA A 233 -20.23 3.73 -13.57
CA ALA A 233 -20.45 3.14 -14.89
C ALA A 233 -19.43 3.60 -15.96
N ALA A 234 -18.49 4.47 -15.59
CA ALA A 234 -17.46 5.01 -16.47
C ALA A 234 -16.32 4.03 -16.80
N ARG A 235 -16.33 2.81 -16.27
CA ARG A 235 -15.36 1.75 -16.61
C ARG A 235 -15.98 0.35 -16.68
N ALA A 236 -17.24 0.26 -17.12
CA ALA A 236 -17.77 -1.02 -17.57
C ALA A 236 -16.93 -1.50 -18.77
N PRO A 237 -16.34 -2.71 -18.74
CA PRO A 237 -15.98 -3.39 -19.96
C PRO A 237 -17.26 -3.51 -20.77
N THR A 238 -17.16 -3.26 -22.08
CA THR A 238 -18.22 -3.24 -23.08
C THR A 238 -19.42 -4.09 -22.68
N GLU A 239 -20.61 -3.47 -22.60
CA GLU A 239 -21.89 -4.09 -22.25
C GLU A 239 -22.06 -5.47 -22.91
N ALA A 240 -21.71 -6.52 -22.17
CA ALA A 240 -22.06 -7.87 -22.55
C ALA A 240 -23.51 -8.09 -22.10
N GLU A 241 -24.47 -7.55 -22.85
CA GLU A 241 -25.87 -7.88 -22.63
C GLU A 241 -26.10 -9.37 -22.91
N LEU A 242 -26.84 -10.05 -22.02
CA LEU A 242 -27.31 -11.39 -22.32
C LEU A 242 -28.23 -11.33 -23.55
N PRO A 243 -27.96 -12.11 -24.61
CA PRO A 243 -28.90 -12.22 -25.72
C PRO A 243 -30.30 -12.61 -25.20
N ARG A 244 -31.35 -11.95 -25.70
CA ARG A 244 -32.73 -12.16 -25.22
C ARG A 244 -33.17 -13.63 -25.28
N GLU A 245 -32.67 -14.38 -26.26
CA GLU A 245 -32.94 -15.81 -26.43
C GLU A 245 -32.30 -16.63 -25.29
N THR A 246 -31.07 -16.31 -24.90
CA THR A 246 -30.39 -16.93 -23.75
C THR A 246 -31.08 -16.56 -22.44
N ALA A 247 -31.44 -15.29 -22.25
CA ALA A 247 -32.14 -14.85 -21.05
C ALA A 247 -33.47 -15.58 -20.84
N ALA A 248 -34.19 -15.91 -21.93
CA ALA A 248 -35.43 -16.68 -21.87
C ALA A 248 -35.22 -18.15 -21.47
N ALA A 249 -34.01 -18.70 -21.61
CA ALA A 249 -33.68 -20.07 -21.22
C ALA A 249 -33.38 -20.22 -19.72
N PHE A 250 -33.14 -19.12 -18.99
CA PHE A 250 -32.76 -19.13 -17.58
C PHE A 250 -33.72 -18.32 -16.69
N PRO A 251 -33.89 -18.69 -15.41
CA PRO A 251 -34.70 -17.91 -14.47
C PRO A 251 -34.20 -16.47 -14.32
N ALA A 252 -35.11 -15.50 -14.17
CA ALA A 252 -34.75 -14.08 -14.02
C ALA A 252 -33.75 -13.80 -12.88
N ALA A 253 -33.82 -14.58 -11.80
CA ALA A 253 -32.91 -14.46 -10.66
C ALA A 253 -31.43 -14.76 -11.00
N THR A 254 -31.14 -15.42 -12.12
CA THR A 254 -29.76 -15.74 -12.54
C THR A 254 -29.20 -14.80 -13.60
N HIS A 255 -30.00 -13.87 -14.12
CA HIS A 255 -29.61 -13.02 -15.25
C HIS A 255 -28.43 -12.10 -14.92
N ASP A 256 -28.40 -11.53 -13.71
CA ASP A 256 -27.28 -10.69 -13.27
C ASP A 256 -25.97 -11.48 -13.18
N LEU A 257 -26.03 -12.69 -12.63
CA LEU A 257 -24.86 -13.57 -12.50
C LEU A 257 -24.34 -14.01 -13.87
N LEU A 258 -25.24 -14.40 -14.77
CA LEU A 258 -24.90 -14.82 -16.13
C LEU A 258 -24.27 -13.66 -16.93
N THR A 259 -24.76 -12.43 -16.73
CA THR A 259 -24.23 -11.23 -17.38
C THR A 259 -22.81 -10.93 -16.91
N LEU A 260 -22.57 -10.99 -15.60
CA LEU A 260 -21.23 -10.82 -15.02
C LEU A 260 -20.28 -11.95 -15.43
N GLY A 261 -20.76 -13.18 -15.48
CA GLY A 261 -20.00 -14.34 -15.92
C GLY A 261 -19.57 -14.22 -17.38
N LEU A 262 -20.50 -13.84 -18.27
CA LEU A 262 -20.24 -13.59 -19.68
C LEU A 262 -19.20 -12.48 -19.86
N ALA A 263 -19.39 -11.32 -19.22
CA ALA A 263 -18.45 -10.21 -19.29
C ALA A 263 -17.03 -10.62 -18.87
N ARG A 264 -16.92 -11.43 -17.81
CA ARG A 264 -15.63 -11.95 -17.32
C ARG A 264 -14.97 -12.93 -18.30
N MET A 265 -15.73 -13.81 -18.94
CA MET A 265 -15.18 -14.77 -19.91
C MET A 265 -14.74 -14.09 -21.20
N VAL A 266 -15.45 -13.04 -21.63
CA VAL A 266 -15.07 -12.19 -22.76
C VAL A 266 -13.78 -11.43 -22.46
N ASP A 267 -13.65 -10.85 -21.26
CA ASP A 267 -12.43 -10.16 -20.82
C ASP A 267 -11.24 -11.12 -20.66
N TYR A 268 -11.51 -12.35 -20.21
CA TYR A 268 -10.49 -13.38 -20.04
C TYR A 268 -9.91 -13.87 -21.37
N GLN A 269 -10.74 -14.00 -22.41
CA GLN A 269 -10.30 -14.53 -23.71
C GLN A 269 -10.93 -13.76 -24.88
N ASP A 270 -12.18 -14.09 -25.26
CA ASP A 270 -12.89 -13.46 -26.37
C ASP A 270 -14.42 -13.76 -26.31
N ARG A 271 -15.16 -13.22 -27.29
CA ARG A 271 -16.62 -13.40 -27.40
C ARG A 271 -17.04 -14.86 -27.61
N ALA A 272 -16.29 -15.63 -28.38
CA ALA A 272 -16.61 -17.03 -28.66
C ALA A 272 -16.47 -17.88 -27.39
N TYR A 273 -15.44 -17.61 -26.59
CA TYR A 273 -15.26 -18.24 -25.29
C TYR A 273 -16.35 -17.83 -24.28
N GLY A 274 -16.79 -16.57 -24.34
CA GLY A 274 -17.94 -16.10 -23.58
C GLY A 274 -19.26 -16.81 -23.93
N GLU A 275 -19.46 -17.20 -25.19
CA GLU A 275 -20.67 -17.93 -25.61
C GLU A 275 -20.70 -19.37 -25.10
N LEU A 276 -19.55 -20.05 -25.00
CA LEU A 276 -19.45 -21.37 -24.38
C LEU A 276 -19.86 -21.39 -22.91
N TYR A 277 -19.76 -20.25 -22.21
CA TYR A 277 -20.21 -20.13 -20.82
C TYR A 277 -21.75 -20.10 -20.70
N LEU A 278 -22.45 -19.78 -21.79
CA LEU A 278 -23.92 -19.68 -21.83
C LEU A 278 -24.60 -20.97 -22.32
N GLU A 279 -23.82 -21.96 -22.78
CA GLU A 279 -24.26 -23.32 -23.10
C GLU A 279 -24.44 -24.17 -21.82
#